data_AF-A0A354Z967-F1
#
_entry.id   AF-A0A354Z967-F1
#
_cell.length_a   1.000
_cell.length_b   1.000
_cell.length_c   1.000
_cell.angle_alpha   90.00
_cell.angle_beta   90.00
_cell.angle_gamma   90.00
#
_symmetry.space_group_name_H-M   'P 1'
#
loop_
_entity.id
_entity.type
_entity.pdbx_description
1 polymer ?
#
loop_
_entity_poly.entity_id
_entity_poly.type
_entity_poly.pdbx_seq_one_letter_code
_entity_poly.pdbx_strand_id
1 'polypeptide(L)'
;KNRRGFETVYVFDDNGWVLSETNALGEQTVRTYDGYGNEVSVTDPLGRTTQRVVDARGNVLEEIDPLGGVTRRVWGSFNELHSETDALGRVVTRNRYARNLLTGTPTGYLVSTEDALGQVTQTPVDICGSTCPNTGNLKAIIDPLGNRTGFSYDRRGNVVGEVDALGNITTRTFDLMGRVLTETRSRTVDGQSESLTTTNVYDGKGQLIQTTHPDGSITRTEYDAIGQMIAQSDALGRTTRFEYDATGRQIGIVHPDGSRERTEYDAEGNVIAQIDRGGRVTRMAYDAANRLIETILPD
;
A
#
# COMPACT_ATOMS: atom_id res chain seq x y z
N LYS A 1 -16.65 11.31 -21.47
CA LYS A 1 -16.67 12.61 -20.76
C LYS A 1 -16.51 12.35 -19.27
N ASN A 2 -15.73 13.16 -18.57
CA ASN A 2 -15.75 13.19 -17.12
C ASN A 2 -17.02 13.94 -16.61
N ARG A 3 -17.26 13.96 -15.31
CA ARG A 3 -18.44 14.59 -14.68
C ARG A 3 -18.42 16.12 -14.77
N ARG A 4 -17.26 16.71 -15.11
CA ARG A 4 -17.10 18.14 -15.46
C ARG A 4 -17.35 18.41 -16.96
N GLY A 5 -17.63 17.39 -17.77
CA GLY A 5 -17.97 17.50 -19.19
C GLY A 5 -16.78 17.44 -20.16
N PHE A 6 -15.56 17.27 -19.66
CA PHE A 6 -14.34 17.19 -20.48
C PHE A 6 -14.16 15.82 -21.13
N GLU A 7 -13.67 15.79 -22.37
CA GLU A 7 -13.53 14.58 -23.18
C GLU A 7 -12.10 14.04 -23.15
N THR A 8 -11.97 12.71 -23.02
CA THR A 8 -10.73 11.97 -23.32
C THR A 8 -11.05 11.04 -24.47
N VAL A 9 -10.21 11.08 -25.51
CA VAL A 9 -10.36 10.28 -26.73
C VAL A 9 -9.38 9.12 -26.68
N TYR A 10 -9.88 7.90 -26.89
CA TYR A 10 -9.07 6.69 -26.98
C TYR A 10 -9.11 6.14 -28.41
N VAL A 11 -7.96 5.74 -28.91
CA VAL A 11 -7.83 4.97 -30.16
C VAL A 11 -7.42 3.57 -29.80
N PHE A 12 -8.11 2.58 -30.36
CA PHE A 12 -7.86 1.17 -30.11
C PHE A 12 -7.38 0.48 -31.38
N ASP A 13 -6.62 -0.61 -31.22
CA ASP A 13 -6.40 -1.58 -32.30
C ASP A 13 -7.56 -2.59 -32.40
N ASP A 14 -7.45 -3.53 -33.34
CA ASP A 14 -8.45 -4.58 -33.59
C ASP A 14 -8.56 -5.58 -32.42
N ASN A 15 -7.56 -5.64 -31.53
CA ASN A 15 -7.57 -6.48 -30.33
C ASN A 15 -8.18 -5.74 -29.12
N GLY A 16 -8.53 -4.46 -29.26
CA GLY A 16 -9.06 -3.63 -28.19
C GLY A 16 -8.00 -3.03 -27.27
N TRP A 17 -6.73 -3.02 -27.66
CA TRP A 17 -5.66 -2.38 -26.91
C TRP A 17 -5.56 -0.90 -27.26
N VAL A 18 -5.25 -0.06 -26.25
CA VAL A 18 -5.25 1.40 -26.39
C VAL A 18 -3.98 1.87 -27.09
N LEU A 19 -4.07 2.20 -28.38
CA LEU A 19 -2.96 2.77 -29.16
C LEU A 19 -2.65 4.22 -28.80
N SER A 20 -3.68 5.01 -28.49
CA SER A 20 -3.47 6.37 -27.99
C SER A 20 -4.58 6.82 -27.07
N GLU A 21 -4.21 7.75 -26.19
CA GLU A 21 -5.09 8.44 -25.26
C GLU A 21 -4.82 9.93 -25.39
N THR A 22 -5.84 10.72 -25.70
CA THR A 22 -5.74 12.18 -25.83
C THR A 22 -6.67 12.82 -24.82
N ASN A 23 -6.12 13.56 -23.86
CA ASN A 23 -6.92 14.21 -22.84
C ASN A 23 -7.62 15.47 -23.37
N ALA A 24 -8.43 16.10 -22.53
CA ALA A 24 -9.22 17.28 -22.91
C ALA A 24 -8.40 18.54 -23.24
N LEU A 25 -7.10 18.53 -22.95
CA LEU A 25 -6.16 19.59 -23.32
C LEU A 25 -5.42 19.28 -24.64
N GLY A 26 -5.72 18.15 -25.27
CA GLY A 26 -5.02 17.69 -26.48
C GLY A 26 -3.68 17.02 -26.21
N GLU A 27 -3.32 16.79 -24.94
CA GLU A 27 -2.09 16.07 -24.58
C GLU A 27 -2.29 14.58 -24.89
N GLN A 28 -1.39 14.02 -25.70
CA GLN A 28 -1.53 12.67 -26.23
C GLN A 28 -0.44 11.74 -25.72
N THR A 29 -0.84 10.57 -25.22
CA THR A 29 0.04 9.44 -24.93
C THR A 29 -0.17 8.37 -25.99
N VAL A 30 0.90 7.86 -26.58
CA VAL A 30 0.86 6.81 -27.62
C VAL A 30 1.52 5.54 -27.10
N ARG A 31 0.95 4.38 -27.41
CA ARG A 31 1.43 3.06 -26.94
C ARG A 31 1.54 2.08 -28.09
N THR A 32 2.43 1.11 -27.95
CA THR A 32 2.52 -0.06 -28.82
C THR A 32 2.59 -1.34 -28.00
N TYR A 33 2.16 -2.44 -28.60
CA TYR A 33 2.03 -3.74 -27.94
C TYR A 33 2.72 -4.83 -28.74
N ASP A 34 3.15 -5.89 -28.06
CA ASP A 34 3.52 -7.15 -28.71
C ASP A 34 2.27 -7.95 -29.13
N GLY A 35 2.48 -9.13 -29.73
CA GLY A 35 1.37 -10.01 -30.15
C GLY A 35 0.54 -10.63 -29.02
N TYR A 36 0.93 -10.43 -27.75
CA TYR A 36 0.24 -10.93 -26.57
C TYR A 36 -0.44 -9.82 -25.76
N GLY A 37 -0.31 -8.55 -26.18
CA GLY A 37 -0.92 -7.39 -25.53
C GLY A 37 -0.07 -6.77 -24.43
N ASN A 38 1.20 -7.12 -24.35
CA ASN A 38 2.13 -6.47 -23.44
C ASN A 38 2.60 -5.14 -24.04
N GLU A 39 2.56 -4.06 -23.25
CA GLU A 39 3.01 -2.73 -23.71
C GLU A 39 4.54 -2.72 -23.90
N VAL A 40 4.99 -2.57 -25.15
CA VAL A 40 6.43 -2.54 -25.53
C VAL A 40 6.97 -1.15 -25.80
N SER A 41 6.11 -0.14 -25.95
CA SER A 41 6.52 1.26 -26.02
C SER A 41 5.42 2.17 -25.51
N VAL A 42 5.83 3.25 -24.84
CA VAL A 42 4.94 4.36 -24.49
C VAL A 42 5.65 5.69 -24.74
N THR A 43 4.98 6.59 -25.45
CA THR A 43 5.42 7.96 -25.72
C THR A 43 4.48 8.92 -25.01
N ASP A 44 5.04 9.75 -24.13
CA ASP A 44 4.27 10.74 -23.38
C ASP A 44 3.92 11.99 -24.22
N PRO A 45 3.08 12.91 -23.70
CA PRO A 45 2.71 14.13 -24.43
C PRO A 45 3.86 15.08 -24.74
N LEU A 46 5.03 14.90 -24.12
CA LEU A 46 6.24 15.67 -24.41
C LEU A 46 7.13 14.99 -25.46
N GLY A 47 6.68 13.87 -26.03
CA GLY A 47 7.41 13.09 -27.03
C GLY A 47 8.50 12.19 -26.43
N ARG A 48 8.58 12.06 -25.10
CA ARG A 48 9.55 11.20 -24.43
C ARG A 48 9.07 9.76 -24.49
N THR A 49 9.92 8.87 -24.99
CA THR A 49 9.53 7.47 -25.27
C THR A 49 10.28 6.50 -24.37
N THR A 50 9.54 5.63 -23.69
CA THR A 50 10.08 4.48 -22.95
C THR A 50 9.78 3.22 -23.75
N GLN A 51 10.80 2.36 -23.95
CA GLN A 51 10.65 1.08 -24.66
C GLN A 51 10.90 -0.10 -23.74
N ARG A 52 10.28 -1.25 -24.04
CA ARG A 52 10.41 -2.47 -23.24
C ARG A 52 10.60 -3.70 -24.11
N VAL A 53 11.47 -4.59 -23.67
CA VAL A 53 11.55 -5.97 -24.14
C VAL A 53 10.87 -6.85 -23.11
N VAL A 54 9.89 -7.64 -23.54
CA VAL A 54 9.07 -8.48 -22.66
C VAL A 54 9.17 -9.95 -23.06
N ASP A 55 9.05 -10.86 -22.08
CA ASP A 55 8.90 -12.28 -22.35
C ASP A 55 7.42 -12.66 -22.61
N ALA A 56 7.17 -13.91 -23.02
CA ALA A 56 5.82 -14.39 -23.32
C ALA A 56 4.86 -14.43 -22.10
N ARG A 57 5.37 -14.20 -20.88
CA ARG A 57 4.58 -14.11 -19.64
C ARG A 57 4.34 -12.65 -19.23
N GLY A 58 4.79 -11.68 -20.03
CA GLY A 58 4.67 -10.25 -19.76
C GLY A 58 5.76 -9.70 -18.83
N ASN A 59 6.80 -10.47 -18.50
CA ASN A 59 7.89 -9.97 -17.67
C ASN A 59 8.78 -9.04 -18.49
N VAL A 60 9.03 -7.84 -18.00
CA VAL A 60 9.94 -6.87 -18.62
C VAL A 60 11.39 -7.34 -18.41
N LEU A 61 12.06 -7.72 -19.50
CA LEU A 61 13.46 -8.14 -19.54
C LEU A 61 14.41 -6.94 -19.67
N GLU A 62 14.05 -5.96 -20.50
CA GLU A 62 14.77 -4.70 -20.65
C GLU A 62 13.77 -3.54 -20.66
N GLU A 63 14.12 -2.43 -20.03
CA GLU A 63 13.40 -1.16 -20.10
C GLU A 63 14.39 -0.05 -20.47
N ILE A 64 14.07 0.67 -21.53
CA ILE A 64 14.89 1.75 -22.09
C ILE A 64 14.16 3.05 -21.81
N ASP A 65 14.75 3.89 -20.96
CA ASP A 65 14.21 5.21 -20.64
C ASP A 65 14.34 6.19 -21.82
N PRO A 66 13.68 7.37 -21.78
CA PRO A 66 13.76 8.36 -22.86
C PRO A 66 15.15 8.94 -23.13
N LEU A 67 16.11 8.73 -22.22
CA LEU A 67 17.51 9.14 -22.36
C LEU A 67 18.39 8.00 -22.91
N GLY A 68 17.82 6.82 -23.18
CA GLY A 68 18.51 5.63 -23.67
C GLY A 68 19.15 4.78 -22.55
N GLY A 69 18.89 5.08 -21.28
CA GLY A 69 19.34 4.26 -20.16
C GLY A 69 18.60 2.92 -20.15
N VAL A 70 19.35 1.80 -20.02
CA VAL A 70 18.77 0.45 -20.11
C VAL A 70 18.80 -0.26 -18.77
N THR A 71 17.63 -0.44 -18.16
CA THR A 71 17.44 -1.31 -17.00
C THR A 71 17.20 -2.74 -17.48
N ARG A 72 17.89 -3.73 -16.89
CA ARG A 72 17.74 -5.15 -17.27
C ARG A 72 17.29 -6.00 -16.10
N ARG A 73 16.46 -7.00 -16.36
CA ARG A 73 15.88 -7.88 -15.35
C ARG A 73 16.00 -9.34 -15.78
N VAL A 74 16.33 -10.20 -14.82
CA VAL A 74 16.39 -11.65 -15.00
C VAL A 74 15.27 -12.27 -14.19
N TRP A 75 14.43 -13.07 -14.83
CA TRP A 75 13.26 -13.69 -14.23
C TRP A 75 13.38 -15.22 -14.20
N GLY A 76 12.83 -15.84 -13.16
CA GLY A 76 12.72 -17.28 -13.02
C GLY A 76 11.54 -17.86 -13.80
N SER A 77 11.32 -19.17 -13.66
CA SER A 77 10.23 -19.90 -14.34
C SER A 77 8.84 -19.56 -13.79
N PHE A 78 8.75 -18.97 -12.60
CA PHE A 78 7.50 -18.62 -11.92
C PHE A 78 7.32 -17.09 -11.73
N ASN A 79 7.79 -16.29 -12.69
CA ASN A 79 7.79 -14.81 -12.62
C ASN A 79 8.51 -14.26 -11.37
N GLU A 80 9.51 -14.99 -10.90
CA GLU A 80 10.38 -14.61 -9.79
C GLU A 80 11.50 -13.69 -10.31
N LEU A 81 11.50 -12.40 -9.95
CA LEU A 81 12.62 -11.51 -10.30
C LEU A 81 13.88 -11.97 -9.56
N HIS A 82 14.90 -12.44 -10.27
CA HIS A 82 16.19 -12.87 -9.70
C HIS A 82 17.21 -11.75 -9.60
N SER A 83 17.26 -10.85 -10.57
CA SER A 83 18.15 -9.70 -10.50
C SER A 83 17.68 -8.55 -11.38
N GLU A 84 18.03 -7.35 -10.98
CA GLU A 84 17.88 -6.13 -11.77
C GLU A 84 19.21 -5.40 -11.84
N THR A 85 19.55 -4.84 -12.99
CA THR A 85 20.69 -3.95 -13.17
C THR A 85 20.25 -2.63 -13.78
N ASP A 86 20.88 -1.53 -13.36
CA ASP A 86 20.63 -0.21 -13.91
C ASP A 86 21.30 0.00 -15.29
N ALA A 87 21.14 1.20 -15.85
CA ALA A 87 21.74 1.62 -17.12
C ALA A 87 23.28 1.52 -17.16
N LEU A 88 23.94 1.50 -16.00
CA LEU A 88 25.40 1.35 -15.89
C LEU A 88 25.82 -0.11 -15.66
N GLY A 89 24.88 -1.05 -15.67
CA GLY A 89 25.12 -2.47 -15.41
C GLY A 89 25.36 -2.80 -13.94
N ARG A 90 25.13 -1.84 -13.03
CA ARG A 90 25.27 -2.07 -11.59
C ARG A 90 24.06 -2.86 -11.11
N VAL A 91 24.29 -3.87 -10.27
CA VAL A 91 23.21 -4.63 -9.64
C VAL A 91 22.40 -3.67 -8.77
N VAL A 92 21.10 -3.57 -9.03
CA VAL A 92 20.13 -2.84 -8.22
C VAL A 92 19.54 -3.77 -7.18
N THR A 93 19.26 -5.01 -7.57
CA THR A 93 18.82 -6.06 -6.66
C THR A 93 19.25 -7.44 -7.12
N ARG A 94 19.49 -8.35 -6.18
CA ARG A 94 19.60 -9.79 -6.41
C ARG A 94 18.77 -10.56 -5.40
N ASN A 95 17.81 -11.32 -5.89
CA ASN A 95 16.86 -12.09 -5.09
C ASN A 95 17.18 -13.58 -5.16
N ARG A 96 17.01 -14.26 -4.01
CA ARG A 96 17.06 -15.72 -3.92
C ARG A 96 15.73 -16.24 -3.41
N TYR A 97 15.29 -17.34 -3.99
CA TYR A 97 14.03 -17.98 -3.67
C TYR A 97 14.28 -19.37 -3.10
N ALA A 98 13.43 -19.79 -2.16
CA ALA A 98 13.45 -21.13 -1.61
C ALA A 98 13.19 -22.15 -2.70
N ARG A 99 13.83 -23.31 -2.56
CA ARG A 99 13.56 -24.50 -3.37
C ARG A 99 12.91 -25.56 -2.51
N ASN A 100 12.04 -26.34 -3.15
CA ASN A 100 11.48 -27.53 -2.54
C ASN A 100 12.62 -28.51 -2.27
N LEU A 101 12.81 -28.89 -1.01
CA LEU A 101 13.93 -29.72 -0.59
C LEU A 101 13.90 -31.14 -1.17
N LEU A 102 12.73 -31.63 -1.60
CA LEU A 102 12.56 -32.97 -2.16
C LEU A 102 12.73 -32.99 -3.67
N THR A 103 12.21 -31.98 -4.37
CA THR A 103 12.15 -31.96 -5.84
C THR A 103 13.15 -30.98 -6.47
N GLY A 104 13.77 -30.10 -5.68
CA GLY A 104 14.65 -29.04 -6.16
C GLY A 104 13.94 -27.93 -6.94
N THR A 105 12.62 -28.03 -7.11
CA THR A 105 11.81 -27.05 -7.85
C THR A 105 11.73 -25.71 -7.10
N PRO A 106 11.74 -24.57 -7.80
CA PRO A 106 11.48 -23.27 -7.18
C PRO A 106 10.11 -23.24 -6.49
N THR A 107 10.00 -22.50 -5.40
CA THR A 107 8.76 -22.41 -4.61
C THR A 107 8.04 -21.07 -4.74
N GLY A 108 8.65 -20.05 -5.34
CA GLY A 108 8.13 -18.68 -5.31
C GLY A 108 8.48 -17.90 -4.04
N TYR A 109 8.92 -18.56 -2.97
CA TYR A 109 9.15 -17.89 -1.68
C TYR A 109 10.50 -17.20 -1.64
N LEU A 110 10.52 -15.87 -1.64
CA LEU A 110 11.72 -15.05 -1.48
C LEU A 110 12.37 -15.30 -0.11
N VAL A 111 13.65 -15.65 -0.10
CA VAL A 111 14.43 -15.93 1.13
C VAL A 111 15.57 -14.97 1.38
N SER A 112 15.99 -14.21 0.38
CA SER A 112 16.93 -13.11 0.58
C SER A 112 16.90 -12.12 -0.58
N THR A 113 17.15 -10.86 -0.26
CA THR A 113 17.39 -9.79 -1.23
C THR A 113 18.72 -9.11 -0.89
N GLU A 114 19.57 -8.99 -1.89
CA GLU A 114 20.77 -8.16 -1.89
C GLU A 114 20.45 -6.86 -2.62
N ASP A 115 20.79 -5.72 -2.01
CA ASP A 115 20.60 -4.39 -2.61
C ASP A 115 21.81 -3.93 -3.44
N ALA A 116 21.76 -2.71 -3.96
CA ALA A 116 22.83 -2.13 -4.76
C ALA A 116 24.15 -1.88 -4.00
N LEU A 117 24.11 -1.86 -2.66
CA LEU A 117 25.28 -1.74 -1.79
C LEU A 117 25.86 -3.11 -1.40
N GLY A 118 25.27 -4.21 -1.90
CA GLY A 118 25.65 -5.58 -1.52
C GLY A 118 25.13 -5.98 -0.14
N GLN A 119 24.21 -5.19 0.45
CA GLN A 119 23.63 -5.51 1.75
C GLN A 119 22.53 -6.54 1.58
N VAL A 120 22.57 -7.61 2.40
CA VAL A 120 21.66 -8.74 2.29
C VAL A 120 20.64 -8.72 3.43
N THR A 121 19.36 -8.62 3.07
CA THR A 121 18.26 -8.91 3.98
C THR A 121 17.80 -10.35 3.76
N GLN A 122 17.69 -11.13 4.83
CA GLN A 122 17.20 -12.51 4.77
C GLN A 122 15.77 -12.62 5.30
N THR A 123 14.95 -13.39 4.59
CA THR A 123 13.53 -13.61 4.89
C THR A 123 13.25 -15.11 4.92
N PRO A 124 13.89 -15.89 5.81
CA PRO A 124 13.67 -17.33 5.87
C PRO A 124 12.17 -17.64 6.04
N VAL A 125 11.66 -18.57 5.26
CA VAL A 125 10.26 -19.03 5.31
C VAL A 125 10.14 -20.46 5.81
N ASP A 126 8.94 -20.89 6.17
CA ASP A 126 8.65 -22.31 6.35
C ASP A 126 8.46 -23.04 5.01
N ILE A 127 9.13 -24.18 4.82
CA ILE A 127 9.21 -24.88 3.50
C ILE A 127 8.82 -26.36 3.64
N CYS A 128 8.09 -26.75 4.69
CA CYS A 128 7.67 -28.14 4.88
C CYS A 128 6.51 -28.60 3.95
N GLY A 129 6.16 -27.83 2.91
CA GLY A 129 5.16 -28.22 1.92
C GLY A 129 3.77 -28.43 2.52
N SER A 130 3.01 -29.41 2.02
CA SER A 130 1.68 -29.73 2.55
C SER A 130 1.70 -30.35 3.96
N THR A 131 2.87 -30.58 4.56
CA THR A 131 2.98 -31.22 5.88
C THR A 131 2.84 -30.25 7.06
N CYS A 132 2.89 -28.94 6.81
CA CYS A 132 2.57 -27.93 7.81
C CYS A 132 1.59 -26.89 7.24
N PRO A 133 0.60 -26.42 8.03
CA PRO A 133 -0.35 -25.41 7.59
C PRO A 133 0.30 -24.06 7.24
N ASN A 134 1.55 -23.84 7.64
CA ASN A 134 2.24 -22.56 7.60
C ASN A 134 3.37 -22.48 6.56
N THR A 135 3.41 -23.39 5.59
CA THR A 135 4.38 -23.30 4.47
C THR A 135 4.21 -21.98 3.72
N GLY A 136 5.32 -21.28 3.49
CA GLY A 136 5.37 -19.95 2.90
C GLY A 136 5.40 -18.82 3.93
N ASN A 137 5.05 -19.07 5.19
CA ASN A 137 5.07 -18.03 6.23
C ASN A 137 6.51 -17.66 6.60
N LEU A 138 6.77 -16.37 6.82
CA LEU A 138 8.07 -15.85 7.24
C LEU A 138 8.43 -16.34 8.65
N LYS A 139 9.57 -17.01 8.81
CA LYS A 139 10.12 -17.35 10.13
C LYS A 139 10.79 -16.15 10.79
N ALA A 140 11.43 -15.31 9.97
CA ALA A 140 12.09 -14.10 10.44
C ALA A 140 12.37 -13.12 9.29
N ILE A 141 12.72 -11.90 9.66
CA ILE A 141 13.46 -10.94 8.86
C ILE A 141 14.80 -10.72 9.58
N ILE A 142 15.90 -10.85 8.84
CA ILE A 142 17.25 -10.57 9.33
C ILE A 142 17.82 -9.46 8.47
N ASP A 143 18.09 -8.31 9.07
CA ASP A 143 18.66 -7.17 8.35
C ASP A 143 20.16 -7.42 8.01
N PRO A 144 20.79 -6.54 7.21
CA PRO A 144 22.20 -6.67 6.84
C PRO A 144 23.19 -6.61 8.02
N LEU A 145 22.77 -6.08 9.17
CA LEU A 145 23.56 -6.02 10.40
C LEU A 145 23.39 -7.28 11.27
N GLY A 146 22.49 -8.20 10.87
CA GLY A 146 22.18 -9.41 11.61
C GLY A 146 21.07 -9.25 12.65
N ASN A 147 20.43 -8.08 12.74
CA ASN A 147 19.30 -7.86 13.63
C ASN A 147 18.12 -8.70 13.15
N ARG A 148 17.56 -9.52 14.05
CA ARG A 148 16.56 -10.53 13.72
C ARG A 148 15.21 -10.21 14.34
N THR A 149 14.17 -10.13 13.52
CA THR A 149 12.77 -10.13 13.96
C THR A 149 12.13 -11.46 13.58
N GLY A 150 11.65 -12.25 14.55
CA GLY A 150 11.05 -13.57 14.34
C GLY A 150 9.54 -13.58 14.47
N PHE A 151 8.86 -14.52 13.80
CA PHE A 151 7.39 -14.62 13.81
C PHE A 151 6.91 -16.04 14.14
N SER A 152 5.74 -16.15 14.77
CA SER A 152 5.00 -17.39 14.98
C SER A 152 3.53 -17.22 14.57
N TYR A 153 2.92 -18.31 14.13
CA TYR A 153 1.62 -18.30 13.46
C TYR A 153 0.65 -19.33 14.04
N ASP A 154 -0.64 -19.02 14.06
CA ASP A 154 -1.68 -20.02 14.24
C ASP A 154 -1.86 -20.88 12.96
N ARG A 155 -2.79 -21.83 12.97
CA ARG A 155 -3.08 -22.70 11.79
C ARG A 155 -3.75 -21.99 10.63
N ARG A 156 -4.24 -20.76 10.83
CA ARG A 156 -4.88 -19.93 9.80
C ARG A 156 -3.89 -18.93 9.20
N GLY A 157 -2.62 -18.97 9.63
CA GLY A 157 -1.58 -18.04 9.19
C GLY A 157 -1.62 -16.68 9.88
N ASN A 158 -2.36 -16.51 10.97
CA ASN A 158 -2.33 -15.27 11.74
C ASN A 158 -1.05 -15.19 12.58
N VAL A 159 -0.37 -14.04 12.60
CA VAL A 159 0.84 -13.81 13.41
C VAL A 159 0.48 -13.70 14.89
N VAL A 160 0.62 -14.79 15.64
CA VAL A 160 0.31 -14.85 17.08
C VAL A 160 1.47 -14.42 17.96
N GLY A 161 2.67 -14.36 17.41
CA GLY A 161 3.86 -13.95 18.14
C GLY A 161 4.91 -13.31 17.25
N GLU A 162 5.60 -12.33 17.80
CA GLU A 162 6.71 -11.61 17.18
C GLU A 162 7.78 -11.36 18.24
N VAL A 163 9.05 -11.52 17.87
CA VAL A 163 10.19 -11.19 18.72
C VAL A 163 11.10 -10.28 17.93
N ASP A 164 11.23 -9.02 18.35
CA ASP A 164 12.11 -8.06 17.68
C ASP A 164 13.59 -8.29 18.01
N ALA A 165 14.47 -7.55 17.33
CA ALA A 165 15.91 -7.69 17.50
C ALA A 165 16.43 -7.31 18.90
N LEU A 166 15.64 -6.57 19.68
CA LEU A 166 15.94 -6.23 21.07
C LEU A 166 15.41 -7.28 22.06
N GLY A 167 14.73 -8.31 21.56
CA GLY A 167 14.12 -9.36 22.38
C GLY A 167 12.76 -8.96 22.96
N ASN A 168 12.17 -7.84 22.53
CA ASN A 168 10.80 -7.53 22.93
C ASN A 168 9.85 -8.51 22.25
N ILE A 169 8.86 -8.98 23.01
CA ILE A 169 7.91 -9.98 22.55
C ILE A 169 6.56 -9.32 22.36
N THR A 170 5.95 -9.48 21.20
CA THR A 170 4.56 -9.09 20.94
C THR A 170 3.74 -10.35 20.72
N THR A 171 2.65 -10.53 21.46
CA THR A 171 1.69 -11.63 21.25
C THR A 171 0.32 -11.08 20.87
N ARG A 172 -0.40 -11.83 20.03
CA ARG A 172 -1.71 -11.42 19.52
C ARG A 172 -2.72 -12.55 19.62
N THR A 173 -3.96 -12.19 19.96
CA THR A 173 -5.11 -13.09 19.82
C THR A 173 -6.03 -12.57 18.73
N PHE A 174 -6.76 -13.48 18.09
CA PHE A 174 -7.59 -13.18 16.94
C PHE A 174 -8.97 -13.79 17.11
N ASP A 175 -9.96 -13.15 16.54
CA ASP A 175 -11.29 -13.74 16.39
C ASP A 175 -11.33 -14.76 15.23
N LEU A 176 -12.54 -15.21 14.87
CA LEU A 176 -12.74 -16.16 13.78
C LEU A 176 -12.44 -15.58 12.40
N MET A 177 -12.54 -14.26 12.23
CA MET A 177 -12.29 -13.54 10.98
C MET A 177 -10.83 -13.07 10.84
N GLY A 178 -9.95 -13.39 11.80
CA GLY A 178 -8.54 -12.97 11.77
C GLY A 178 -8.33 -11.52 12.23
N ARG A 179 -9.29 -10.91 12.93
CA ARG A 179 -9.14 -9.57 13.50
C ARG A 179 -8.51 -9.65 14.89
N VAL A 180 -7.58 -8.74 15.20
CA VAL A 180 -6.84 -8.72 16.47
C VAL A 180 -7.76 -8.36 17.64
N LEU A 181 -7.98 -9.27 18.57
CA LEU A 181 -8.74 -9.03 19.80
C LEU A 181 -7.86 -8.45 20.90
N THR A 182 -6.63 -8.96 21.04
CA THR A 182 -5.66 -8.47 22.02
C THR A 182 -4.29 -8.40 21.39
N GLU A 183 -3.52 -7.38 21.73
CA GLU A 183 -2.10 -7.29 21.47
C GLU A 183 -1.37 -7.00 22.78
N THR A 184 -0.42 -7.85 23.16
CA THR A 184 0.38 -7.68 24.36
C THR A 184 1.84 -7.55 23.98
N ARG A 185 2.45 -6.41 24.30
CA ARG A 185 3.88 -6.18 24.15
C ARG A 185 4.57 -6.34 25.50
N SER A 186 5.51 -7.26 25.58
CA SER A 186 6.35 -7.51 26.75
C SER A 186 7.78 -7.10 26.46
N ARG A 187 8.37 -6.28 27.33
CA ARG A 187 9.73 -5.74 27.19
C ARG A 187 10.41 -5.62 28.54
N THR A 188 11.74 -5.51 28.54
CA THR A 188 12.52 -5.19 29.73
C THR A 188 13.01 -3.75 29.65
N VAL A 189 12.63 -2.90 30.61
CA VAL A 189 13.06 -1.51 30.72
C VAL A 189 13.68 -1.33 32.10
N ASP A 190 14.91 -0.83 32.15
CA ASP A 190 15.67 -0.62 33.41
C ASP A 190 15.73 -1.87 34.31
N GLY A 191 15.81 -3.06 33.70
CA GLY A 191 15.86 -4.34 34.40
C GLY A 191 14.50 -4.83 34.94
N GLN A 192 13.42 -4.12 34.68
CA GLN A 192 12.06 -4.51 35.03
C GLN A 192 11.29 -4.99 33.79
N SER A 193 10.58 -6.11 33.93
CA SER A 193 9.68 -6.60 32.89
C SER A 193 8.38 -5.81 32.92
N GLU A 194 8.03 -5.21 31.79
CA GLU A 194 6.76 -4.51 31.56
C GLU A 194 5.93 -5.30 30.54
N SER A 195 4.61 -5.34 30.74
CA SER A 195 3.67 -5.91 29.79
C SER A 195 2.54 -4.93 29.51
N LEU A 196 2.41 -4.53 28.26
CA LEU A 196 1.47 -3.52 27.78
C LEU A 196 0.43 -4.21 26.91
N THR A 197 -0.83 -4.25 27.35
CA THR A 197 -1.90 -4.93 26.63
C THR A 197 -2.93 -3.95 26.09
N THR A 198 -3.19 -4.03 24.79
CA THR A 198 -4.29 -3.36 24.10
C THR A 198 -5.38 -4.38 23.79
N THR A 199 -6.64 -4.01 24.00
CA THR A 199 -7.80 -4.86 23.64
C THR A 199 -8.75 -4.14 22.69
N ASN A 200 -9.28 -4.87 21.72
CA ASN A 200 -10.16 -4.35 20.67
C ASN A 200 -11.52 -5.03 20.73
N VAL A 201 -12.58 -4.25 20.50
CA VAL A 201 -13.95 -4.74 20.35
C VAL A 201 -14.47 -4.33 18.99
N TYR A 202 -15.09 -5.28 18.30
CA TYR A 202 -15.67 -5.07 17.00
C TYR A 202 -17.19 -5.27 17.02
N ASP A 203 -17.89 -4.57 16.14
CA ASP A 203 -19.30 -4.83 15.89
C ASP A 203 -19.52 -6.09 15.04
N GLY A 204 -20.80 -6.40 14.79
CA GLY A 204 -21.21 -7.54 13.96
C GLY A 204 -20.89 -7.39 12.46
N LYS A 205 -20.52 -6.20 11.99
CA LYS A 205 -20.16 -5.93 10.58
C LYS A 205 -18.68 -6.07 10.30
N GLY A 206 -17.83 -6.07 11.32
CA GLY A 206 -16.39 -6.04 11.07
C GLY A 206 -15.64 -4.93 11.80
N GLN A 207 -16.35 -3.90 12.24
CA GLN A 207 -15.79 -2.56 12.44
C GLN A 207 -15.32 -2.37 13.88
N LEU A 208 -14.15 -1.72 14.06
CA LEU A 208 -13.55 -1.51 15.38
C LEU A 208 -14.31 -0.40 16.12
N ILE A 209 -15.07 -0.76 17.16
CA ILE A 209 -15.91 0.18 17.90
C ILE A 209 -15.29 0.63 19.23
N GLN A 210 -14.32 -0.13 19.76
CA GLN A 210 -13.63 0.24 20.99
C GLN A 210 -12.21 -0.30 21.01
N THR A 211 -11.27 0.53 21.45
CA THR A 211 -9.91 0.12 21.84
C THR A 211 -9.68 0.51 23.30
N THR A 212 -9.23 -0.44 24.12
CA THR A 212 -8.76 -0.19 25.48
C THR A 212 -7.23 -0.27 25.48
N HIS A 213 -6.58 0.82 25.86
CA HIS A 213 -5.12 0.96 25.86
C HIS A 213 -4.49 0.37 27.14
N PRO A 214 -3.16 0.17 27.18
CA PRO A 214 -2.47 -0.40 28.33
C PRO A 214 -2.63 0.39 29.64
N ASP A 215 -2.86 1.71 29.55
CA ASP A 215 -3.13 2.59 30.69
C ASP A 215 -4.59 2.56 31.16
N GLY A 216 -5.43 1.71 30.53
CA GLY A 216 -6.86 1.58 30.81
C GLY A 216 -7.72 2.65 30.13
N SER A 217 -7.12 3.60 29.42
CA SER A 217 -7.89 4.58 28.64
C SER A 217 -8.61 3.91 27.47
N ILE A 218 -9.75 4.48 27.07
CA ILE A 218 -10.63 3.90 26.05
C ILE A 218 -10.86 4.91 24.94
N THR A 219 -10.68 4.47 23.70
CA THR A 219 -11.16 5.18 22.51
C THR A 219 -12.34 4.44 21.91
N ARG A 220 -13.29 5.18 21.33
CA ARG A 220 -14.50 4.61 20.71
C ARG A 220 -14.72 5.19 19.33
N THR A 221 -15.29 4.37 18.47
CA THR A 221 -15.63 4.74 17.10
C THR A 221 -17.07 4.36 16.82
N GLU A 222 -17.82 5.27 16.21
CA GLU A 222 -19.19 5.05 15.77
C GLU A 222 -19.24 5.08 14.26
N TYR A 223 -20.02 4.15 13.68
CA TYR A 223 -20.23 4.05 12.25
C TYR A 223 -21.70 4.19 11.90
N ASP A 224 -21.98 4.71 10.70
CA ASP A 224 -23.33 4.71 10.16
C ASP A 224 -23.74 3.35 9.58
N ALA A 225 -24.94 3.29 8.98
CA ALA A 225 -25.48 2.05 8.41
C ALA A 225 -24.67 1.51 7.22
N ILE A 226 -23.95 2.36 6.49
CA ILE A 226 -23.14 1.99 5.33
C ILE A 226 -21.64 1.86 5.66
N GLY A 227 -21.27 2.04 6.94
CA GLY A 227 -19.95 1.77 7.48
C GLY A 227 -19.01 2.98 7.50
N GLN A 228 -19.51 4.20 7.28
CA GLN A 228 -18.72 5.43 7.39
C GLN A 228 -18.55 5.82 8.86
N MET A 229 -17.36 6.25 9.26
CA MET A 229 -17.07 6.67 10.64
C MET A 229 -17.73 8.02 10.90
N ILE A 230 -18.75 8.08 11.75
CA ILE A 230 -19.49 9.33 12.04
C ILE A 230 -19.05 10.02 13.33
N ALA A 231 -18.39 9.27 14.22
CA ALA A 231 -17.80 9.85 15.43
C ALA A 231 -16.60 9.05 15.92
N GLN A 232 -15.67 9.75 16.54
CA GLN A 232 -14.56 9.17 17.29
C GLN A 232 -14.44 9.90 18.63
N SER A 233 -14.39 9.12 19.72
CA SER A 233 -14.15 9.66 21.06
C SER A 233 -12.74 9.29 21.52
N ASP A 234 -11.98 10.29 21.96
CA ASP A 234 -10.63 10.11 22.51
C ASP A 234 -10.65 9.53 23.94
N ALA A 235 -9.47 9.22 24.47
CA ALA A 235 -9.26 8.73 25.84
C ALA A 235 -9.82 9.65 26.94
N LEU A 236 -10.04 10.93 26.64
CA LEU A 236 -10.56 11.94 27.56
C LEU A 236 -12.07 12.15 27.39
N GLY A 237 -12.73 11.33 26.57
CA GLY A 237 -14.16 11.40 26.29
C GLY A 237 -14.55 12.54 25.36
N ARG A 238 -13.60 13.16 24.67
CA ARG A 238 -13.87 14.23 23.71
C ARG A 238 -14.21 13.62 22.36
N THR A 239 -15.35 14.03 21.78
CA THR A 239 -15.86 13.45 20.54
C THR A 239 -15.66 14.39 19.35
N THR A 240 -14.98 13.89 18.33
CA THR A 240 -14.95 14.47 16.99
C THR A 240 -16.00 13.78 16.13
N ARG A 241 -16.77 14.52 15.34
CA ARG A 241 -17.79 13.99 14.42
C ARG A 241 -17.42 14.28 12.98
N PHE A 242 -17.79 13.36 12.09
CA PHE A 242 -17.52 13.48 10.66
C PHE A 242 -18.84 13.54 9.90
N GLU A 243 -18.91 14.47 8.94
CA GLU A 243 -20.09 14.71 8.11
C GLU A 243 -19.76 14.30 6.68
N TYR A 244 -20.69 13.60 6.03
CA TYR A 244 -20.54 13.10 4.66
C TYR A 244 -21.68 13.58 3.77
N ASP A 245 -21.39 13.78 2.49
CA ASP A 245 -22.42 13.98 1.49
C ASP A 245 -23.08 12.65 1.07
N ALA A 246 -24.12 12.74 0.24
CA ALA A 246 -24.86 11.57 -0.24
C ALA A 246 -24.02 10.58 -1.08
N THR A 247 -22.84 10.99 -1.53
CA THR A 247 -21.90 10.14 -2.27
C THR A 247 -20.80 9.54 -1.37
N GLY A 248 -20.84 9.84 -0.07
CA GLY A 248 -19.87 9.35 0.92
C GLY A 248 -18.57 10.14 0.99
N ARG A 249 -18.52 11.35 0.43
CA ARG A 249 -17.36 12.23 0.56
C ARG A 249 -17.46 13.02 1.86
N GLN A 250 -16.37 13.10 2.62
CA GLN A 250 -16.35 13.82 3.90
C GLN A 250 -16.38 15.35 3.67
N ILE A 251 -17.49 15.98 4.03
CA ILE A 251 -17.73 17.41 3.85
C ILE A 251 -17.50 18.24 5.12
N GLY A 252 -17.37 17.58 6.27
CA GLY A 252 -17.22 18.29 7.54
C GLY A 252 -16.54 17.47 8.63
N ILE A 253 -15.85 18.19 9.51
CA ILE A 253 -15.34 17.67 10.79
C ILE A 253 -15.81 18.63 11.88
N VAL A 254 -16.52 18.13 12.88
CA VAL A 254 -16.95 18.90 14.05
C VAL A 254 -16.12 18.45 15.26
N HIS A 255 -15.37 19.39 15.82
CA HIS A 255 -14.46 19.15 16.94
C HIS A 255 -15.18 19.19 18.28
N PRO A 256 -14.56 18.67 19.36
CA PRO A 256 -15.17 18.66 20.69
C PRO A 256 -15.53 20.03 21.26
N ASP A 257 -14.85 21.09 20.81
CA ASP A 257 -15.11 22.48 21.19
C ASP A 257 -16.21 23.15 20.35
N GLY A 258 -16.85 22.41 19.44
CA GLY A 258 -17.86 22.89 18.50
C GLY A 258 -17.31 23.62 17.27
N SER A 259 -15.99 23.83 17.18
CA SER A 259 -15.38 24.34 15.95
C SER A 259 -15.49 23.32 14.83
N ARG A 260 -15.45 23.80 13.58
CA ARG A 260 -15.73 22.96 12.41
C ARG A 260 -14.76 23.23 11.28
N GLU A 261 -14.42 22.17 10.56
CA GLU A 261 -13.75 22.22 9.27
C GLU A 261 -14.73 21.78 8.20
N ARG A 262 -14.58 22.28 6.97
CA ARG A 262 -15.42 21.90 5.83
C ARG A 262 -14.60 21.70 4.58
N THR A 263 -15.04 20.75 3.76
CA THR A 263 -14.46 20.47 2.45
C THR A 263 -15.56 20.54 1.40
N GLU A 264 -15.34 21.30 0.35
CA GLU A 264 -16.23 21.39 -0.80
C GLU A 264 -15.62 20.66 -1.98
N TYR A 265 -16.47 19.97 -2.74
CA TYR A 265 -16.05 19.18 -3.89
C TYR A 265 -16.78 19.61 -5.16
N ASP A 266 -16.11 19.54 -6.30
CA ASP A 266 -16.79 19.58 -7.59
C ASP A 266 -17.48 18.24 -7.92
N ALA A 267 -18.07 18.17 -9.11
CA ALA A 267 -18.76 16.97 -9.59
C ALA A 267 -17.83 15.77 -9.81
N GLU A 268 -16.52 15.98 -10.03
CA GLU A 268 -15.54 14.89 -10.20
C GLU A 268 -14.99 14.40 -8.85
N GLY A 269 -15.30 15.10 -7.75
CA GLY A 269 -14.74 14.80 -6.44
C GLY A 269 -13.41 15.48 -6.18
N ASN A 270 -13.02 16.48 -6.99
CA ASN A 270 -11.88 17.32 -6.66
C ASN A 270 -12.26 18.28 -5.53
N VAL A 271 -11.35 18.50 -4.59
CA VAL A 271 -11.52 19.48 -3.51
C VAL A 271 -11.42 20.88 -4.11
N ILE A 272 -12.48 21.68 -4.07
CA ILE A 272 -12.50 23.06 -4.60
C ILE A 272 -12.37 24.12 -3.49
N ALA A 273 -12.68 23.75 -2.25
CA ALA A 273 -12.44 24.59 -1.10
C ALA A 273 -12.20 23.75 0.16
N GLN A 274 -11.30 24.24 1.03
CA GLN A 274 -11.14 23.78 2.41
C GLN A 274 -11.29 24.97 3.34
N ILE A 275 -12.19 24.84 4.31
CA ILE A 275 -12.42 25.83 5.36
C ILE A 275 -11.89 25.24 6.66
N ASP A 276 -10.88 25.88 7.25
CA ASP A 276 -10.29 25.41 8.50
C ASP A 276 -11.13 25.81 9.73
N ARG A 277 -10.70 25.37 10.92
CA ARG A 277 -11.36 25.66 12.20
C ARG A 277 -11.49 27.16 12.51
N GLY A 278 -10.58 27.98 11.97
CA GLY A 278 -10.58 29.43 12.10
C GLY A 278 -11.47 30.14 11.07
N GLY A 279 -12.11 29.38 10.17
CA GLY A 279 -12.92 29.91 9.08
C GLY A 279 -12.11 30.41 7.88
N ARG A 280 -10.79 30.16 7.84
CA ARG A 280 -9.94 30.54 6.71
C ARG A 280 -10.17 29.58 5.55
N VAL A 281 -10.22 30.12 4.34
CA VAL A 281 -10.59 29.37 3.14
C VAL A 281 -9.39 29.23 2.21
N THR A 282 -9.00 28.00 1.91
CA THR A 282 -8.10 27.67 0.80
C THR A 282 -8.95 27.20 -0.38
N ARG A 283 -8.70 27.73 -1.58
CA ARG A 283 -9.41 27.31 -2.81
C ARG A 283 -8.46 26.65 -3.79
N MET A 284 -8.99 25.72 -4.57
CA MET A 284 -8.23 25.00 -5.59
C MET A 284 -8.95 25.07 -6.94
N ALA A 285 -8.19 25.25 -8.01
CA ALA A 285 -8.69 25.20 -9.38
C ALA A 285 -8.03 24.08 -10.17
N TYR A 286 -8.82 23.40 -11.01
CA TYR A 286 -8.39 22.26 -11.81
C TYR A 286 -8.61 22.51 -13.30
N ASP A 287 -7.65 22.12 -14.12
CA ASP A 287 -7.79 22.17 -15.58
C ASP A 287 -8.74 21.08 -16.12
N ALA A 288 -8.91 21.05 -17.44
CA ALA A 288 -9.77 20.09 -18.13
C ALA A 288 -9.26 18.63 -18.06
N ALA A 289 -7.95 18.44 -17.83
CA ALA A 289 -7.32 17.14 -17.62
C ALA A 289 -7.35 16.71 -16.13
N ASN A 290 -8.12 17.43 -15.31
CA ASN A 290 -8.29 17.17 -13.88
C ASN A 290 -7.02 17.36 -13.03
N ARG A 291 -6.10 18.22 -13.49
CA ARG A 291 -4.87 18.55 -12.77
C ARG A 291 -5.07 19.83 -11.98
N LEU A 292 -4.55 19.86 -10.74
CA LEU A 292 -4.52 21.07 -9.92
C LEU A 292 -3.60 22.11 -10.58
N ILE A 293 -4.13 23.29 -10.89
CA ILE A 293 -3.40 24.38 -11.54
C ILE A 293 -3.23 25.62 -10.66
N GLU A 294 -4.05 25.76 -9.63
CA GLU A 294 -4.01 26.92 -8.74
C GLU A 294 -4.45 26.53 -7.33
N THR A 295 -3.74 27.08 -6.33
CA THR A 295 -4.13 27.04 -4.92
C THR A 295 -4.12 28.47 -4.39
N ILE A 296 -5.28 28.97 -3.98
CA ILE A 296 -5.46 30.29 -3.39
C ILE A 296 -5.52 30.10 -1.87
N LEU A 297 -4.49 30.58 -1.18
CA LEU A 297 -4.43 30.55 0.28
C LEU A 297 -5.28 31.68 0.89
N PRO A 298 -5.73 31.54 2.13
CA PRO A 298 -6.35 32.64 2.85
C PRO A 298 -5.38 33.82 3.05
N ASP A 299 -5.91 35.04 3.01
CA ASP A 299 -5.18 36.28 3.35
C ASP A 299 -4.64 36.30 4.78
#